data_AF-A0A966JUA5-F1
#
_entry.id   AF-A0A966JUA5-F1
#
_cell.length_a   1.000
_cell.length_b   1.000
_cell.length_c   1.000
_cell.angle_alpha   90.00
_cell.angle_beta   90.00
_cell.angle_gamma   90.00
#
_symmetry.space_group_name_H-M   'P 1'
#
loop_
_entity.id
_entity.type
_entity.pdbx_description
1 polymer ?
#
loop_
_entity_poly.entity_id
_entity_poly.type
_entity_poly.pdbx_seq_one_letter_code
_entity_poly.pdbx_strand_id
1 'polypeptide(L)'
;MAPDADPLRVVAGLALVAPHIKVMYLPTPKAACTTIKSVLAAAEGSHRPEMAERLAVMHVSQAQTIHHPRVHGLPRLADLSEPEQHEVLYSPDWLRVASVRDPISRAYSAWENRIFLRAHRRTTKLAELAHDVLTDGKVDLTASFANFAKVLGDDADPFMADHHFQPQSLLVRPDLVNYSLLVRVDQAGEIDSFARIVSERSGKQIVASRLNEGLGVKVERVCDAHTANRLMATYEMDYETFGFTRRSWPAIVEPYLLGDMESRLVTHYRSLFARSISVSRESQRRVGARYGFGQMRRGFWRLLRREHDPYDPREVQP
;
A
#
# COMPACT_ATOMS: atom_id res chain seq x y z
N MET A 1 6.56 -17.86 -8.90
CA MET A 1 6.46 -16.73 -9.84
C MET A 1 6.28 -17.31 -11.22
N ALA A 2 5.28 -16.84 -11.99
CA ALA A 2 5.21 -17.21 -13.40
C ALA A 2 6.46 -16.61 -14.09
N PRO A 3 7.32 -17.42 -14.71
CA PRO A 3 8.37 -16.90 -15.58
C PRO A 3 7.70 -16.28 -16.81
N ASP A 4 8.25 -15.18 -17.34
CA ASP A 4 7.86 -14.52 -18.60
C ASP A 4 6.73 -13.48 -18.61
N ALA A 5 6.35 -12.89 -17.46
CA ALA A 5 5.61 -11.63 -17.53
C ALA A 5 6.57 -10.48 -17.91
N ASP A 6 6.37 -9.88 -19.09
CA ASP A 6 7.02 -8.63 -19.49
C ASP A 6 6.98 -7.63 -18.30
N PRO A 7 8.13 -7.19 -17.77
CA PRO A 7 8.19 -6.30 -16.62
C PRO A 7 7.34 -5.02 -16.79
N LEU A 8 7.21 -4.51 -18.02
CA LEU A 8 6.38 -3.34 -18.30
C LEU A 8 4.88 -3.67 -18.15
N ARG A 9 4.44 -4.88 -18.46
CA ARG A 9 3.05 -5.33 -18.22
C ARG A 9 2.70 -5.37 -16.74
N VAL A 10 3.65 -5.75 -15.88
CA VAL A 10 3.45 -5.72 -14.42
C VAL A 10 3.26 -4.27 -13.95
N VAL A 11 4.11 -3.36 -14.41
CA VAL A 11 3.97 -1.93 -14.14
C VAL A 11 2.64 -1.40 -14.65
N ALA A 12 2.24 -1.74 -15.88
CA ALA A 12 0.98 -1.30 -16.45
C ALA A 12 -0.25 -1.80 -15.68
N GLY A 13 -0.18 -3.01 -15.10
CA GLY A 13 -1.23 -3.55 -14.23
C GLY A 13 -1.37 -2.85 -12.88
N LEU A 14 -0.39 -2.05 -12.46
CA LEU A 14 -0.36 -1.33 -11.18
C LEU A 14 -0.51 0.19 -11.35
N ALA A 15 0.01 0.73 -12.45
CA ALA A 15 -0.04 2.15 -12.76
C ALA A 15 -1.49 2.61 -12.95
N LEU A 16 -1.86 3.66 -12.23
CA LEU A 16 -3.16 4.32 -12.36
C LEU A 16 -3.04 5.50 -13.31
N VAL A 17 -4.06 5.71 -14.14
CA VAL A 17 -4.11 6.82 -15.10
C VAL A 17 -5.25 7.76 -14.76
N ALA A 18 -5.04 9.06 -14.96
CA ALA A 18 -6.04 10.11 -14.87
C ALA A 18 -6.06 10.83 -16.24
N PRO A 19 -6.81 10.30 -17.22
CA PRO A 19 -6.76 10.78 -18.60
C PRO A 19 -7.12 12.25 -18.79
N HIS A 20 -8.12 12.78 -18.07
CA HIS A 20 -8.56 14.17 -18.29
C HIS A 20 -7.48 15.18 -17.89
N ILE A 21 -6.63 14.84 -16.93
CA ILE A 21 -5.52 15.69 -16.46
C ILE A 21 -4.14 15.24 -16.96
N LYS A 22 -4.11 14.20 -17.81
CA LYS A 22 -2.89 13.57 -18.36
C LYS A 22 -1.85 13.24 -17.29
N VAL A 23 -2.25 12.53 -16.24
CA VAL A 23 -1.33 12.06 -15.18
C VAL A 23 -1.34 10.53 -15.11
N MET A 24 -0.15 9.93 -15.07
CA MET A 24 0.05 8.54 -14.69
C MET A 24 0.68 8.50 -13.31
N TYR A 25 0.21 7.62 -12.44
CA TYR A 25 0.75 7.43 -11.10
C TYR A 25 1.01 5.97 -10.82
N LEU A 26 2.26 5.61 -10.51
CA LEU A 26 2.60 4.29 -10.00
C LEU A 26 2.59 4.30 -8.47
N PRO A 27 1.62 3.61 -7.81
CA PRO A 27 1.48 3.70 -6.37
C PRO A 27 2.56 2.93 -5.60
N THR A 28 3.22 3.61 -4.67
CA THR A 28 4.19 2.99 -3.74
C THR A 28 3.56 2.84 -2.35
N PRO A 29 3.40 1.61 -1.83
CA PRO A 29 2.89 1.38 -0.48
C PRO A 29 3.68 2.16 0.58
N LYS A 30 2.95 2.77 1.52
CA LYS A 30 3.48 3.52 2.67
C LYS A 30 4.30 4.77 2.31
N ALA A 31 4.26 5.20 1.06
CA ALA A 31 4.77 6.49 0.57
C ALA A 31 3.60 7.42 0.15
N ALA A 32 2.69 7.73 1.09
CA ALA A 32 1.56 8.65 0.87
C ALA A 32 0.59 8.26 -0.28
N CYS A 33 0.54 6.98 -0.67
CA CYS A 33 -0.28 6.55 -1.80
C CYS A 33 -1.80 6.74 -1.59
N THR A 34 -2.29 6.71 -0.36
CA THR A 34 -3.68 7.05 -0.02
C THR A 34 -3.98 8.51 -0.39
N THR A 35 -3.16 9.44 0.09
CA THR A 35 -3.29 10.88 -0.21
C THR A 35 -3.19 11.17 -1.71
N ILE A 36 -2.20 10.60 -2.40
CA ILE A 36 -2.01 10.84 -3.84
C ILE A 36 -3.19 10.30 -4.66
N LYS A 37 -3.69 9.09 -4.34
CA LYS A 37 -4.88 8.55 -5.00
C LYS A 37 -6.10 9.44 -4.78
N SER A 38 -6.31 9.96 -3.57
CA SER A 38 -7.42 10.88 -3.28
C SER A 38 -7.31 12.17 -4.09
N VAL A 39 -6.11 12.78 -4.13
CA VAL A 39 -5.83 13.99 -4.92
C VAL A 39 -6.12 13.76 -6.40
N LEU A 40 -5.60 12.67 -6.97
CA LEU A 40 -5.80 12.34 -8.39
C LEU A 40 -7.26 12.05 -8.72
N ALA A 41 -7.94 11.22 -7.92
CA ALA A 41 -9.34 10.88 -8.16
C ALA A 41 -10.27 12.11 -8.06
N ALA A 42 -9.98 13.02 -7.13
CA ALA A 42 -10.73 14.27 -7.00
C ALA A 42 -10.50 15.21 -8.20
N ALA A 43 -9.24 15.36 -8.61
CA ALA A 43 -8.85 16.18 -9.75
C ALA A 43 -9.45 15.66 -11.07
N GLU A 44 -9.34 14.35 -11.30
CA GLU A 44 -9.94 13.65 -12.44
C GLU A 44 -11.48 13.73 -12.43
N GLY A 45 -12.08 13.89 -11.25
CA GLY A 45 -13.55 13.81 -11.08
C GLY A 45 -14.07 12.37 -11.06
N SER A 46 -13.20 11.39 -10.82
CA SER A 46 -13.53 9.97 -10.79
C SER A 46 -13.84 9.44 -9.38
N HIS A 47 -13.61 10.24 -8.34
CA HIS A 47 -13.81 9.83 -6.94
C HIS A 47 -15.28 9.55 -6.61
N ARG A 48 -15.56 8.37 -6.05
CA ARG A 48 -16.89 7.82 -5.72
C ARG A 48 -16.94 7.34 -4.26
N PRO A 49 -16.94 8.26 -3.27
CA PRO A 49 -16.91 7.89 -1.85
C PRO A 49 -18.12 7.05 -1.43
N GLU A 50 -19.28 7.22 -2.07
CA GLU A 50 -20.50 6.46 -1.81
C GLU A 50 -20.38 4.97 -2.15
N MET A 51 -19.39 4.59 -2.97
CA MET A 51 -19.10 3.17 -3.21
C MET A 51 -18.47 2.50 -2.00
N ALA A 52 -17.78 3.24 -1.12
CA ALA A 52 -17.13 2.67 0.06
C ALA A 52 -18.13 1.95 0.98
N GLU A 53 -19.33 2.52 1.16
CA GLU A 53 -20.39 1.95 2.01
C GLU A 53 -21.05 0.71 1.39
N ARG A 54 -21.01 0.60 0.06
CA ARG A 54 -21.61 -0.52 -0.69
C ARG A 54 -20.66 -1.70 -0.86
N LEU A 55 -19.39 -1.51 -0.53
CA LEU A 55 -18.35 -2.51 -0.69
C LEU A 55 -18.20 -3.29 0.62
N ALA A 56 -18.35 -4.61 0.55
CA ALA A 56 -18.02 -5.51 1.65
C ALA A 56 -16.49 -5.71 1.77
N VAL A 57 -15.74 -4.61 1.81
CA VAL A 57 -14.28 -4.63 1.87
C VAL A 57 -13.84 -4.22 3.27
N MET A 58 -12.90 -4.98 3.83
CA MET A 58 -12.35 -4.64 5.15
C MET A 58 -11.34 -3.52 4.99
N HIS A 59 -11.67 -2.34 5.51
CA HIS A 59 -10.77 -1.21 5.63
C HIS A 59 -10.63 -0.80 7.10
N VAL A 60 -9.45 -0.31 7.48
CA VAL A 60 -9.21 0.23 8.82
C VAL A 60 -9.96 1.54 9.05
N SER A 61 -10.07 2.33 8.00
CA SER A 61 -10.62 3.68 8.01
C SER A 61 -11.36 3.94 6.71
N GLN A 62 -12.18 4.99 6.70
CA GLN A 62 -12.81 5.49 5.47
C GLN A 62 -11.76 5.94 4.45
N ALA A 63 -10.66 6.54 4.89
CA ALA A 63 -9.59 6.98 4.01
C ALA A 63 -8.95 5.83 3.21
N GLN A 64 -8.80 4.63 3.81
CA GLN A 64 -8.26 3.46 3.12
C GLN A 64 -9.16 2.91 2.00
N THR A 65 -10.42 3.31 1.95
CA THR A 65 -11.35 2.85 0.90
C THR A 65 -10.92 3.33 -0.49
N ILE A 66 -10.13 4.41 -0.56
CA ILE A 66 -9.56 4.93 -1.81
C ILE A 66 -8.63 3.93 -2.53
N HIS A 67 -8.22 2.85 -1.87
CA HIS A 67 -7.44 1.79 -2.51
C HIS A 67 -8.28 0.90 -3.43
N HIS A 68 -9.61 0.96 -3.34
CA HIS A 68 -10.49 0.14 -4.16
C HIS A 68 -10.81 0.82 -5.50
N PRO A 69 -10.66 0.13 -6.65
CA PRO A 69 -10.93 0.70 -7.99
C PRO A 69 -12.28 1.37 -8.15
N ARG A 70 -13.33 0.77 -7.57
CA ARG A 70 -14.68 1.37 -7.59
C ARG A 70 -14.83 2.66 -6.78
N VAL A 71 -13.93 2.94 -5.85
CA VAL A 71 -13.94 4.17 -5.04
C VAL A 71 -13.12 5.26 -5.71
N HIS A 72 -11.89 4.98 -6.15
CA HIS A 72 -11.06 6.00 -6.81
C HIS A 72 -11.44 6.22 -8.28
N GLY A 73 -11.99 5.24 -8.97
CA GLY A 73 -12.50 5.35 -10.35
C GLY A 73 -11.45 5.53 -11.44
N LEU A 74 -10.16 5.57 -11.08
CA LEU A 74 -9.04 5.68 -12.02
C LEU A 74 -8.81 4.35 -12.76
N PRO A 75 -8.73 4.33 -14.11
CA PRO A 75 -8.30 3.15 -14.86
C PRO A 75 -6.85 2.78 -14.54
N ARG A 76 -6.49 1.53 -14.82
CA ARG A 76 -5.08 1.13 -14.88
C ARG A 76 -4.53 1.38 -16.28
N LEU A 77 -3.22 1.56 -16.41
CA LEU A 77 -2.57 1.68 -17.71
C LEU A 77 -2.86 0.45 -18.59
N ALA A 78 -2.85 -0.75 -18.01
CA ALA A 78 -3.18 -2.00 -18.71
C ALA A 78 -4.65 -2.09 -19.18
N ASP A 79 -5.55 -1.22 -18.70
CA ASP A 79 -6.94 -1.18 -19.15
C ASP A 79 -7.10 -0.30 -20.42
N LEU A 80 -6.05 0.42 -20.85
CA LEU A 80 -6.04 1.24 -22.07
C LEU A 80 -5.57 0.43 -23.29
N SER A 81 -5.87 0.91 -24.50
CA SER A 81 -5.33 0.34 -25.74
C SER A 81 -3.82 0.57 -25.87
N GLU A 82 -3.11 -0.26 -26.65
CA GLU A 82 -1.65 -0.12 -26.82
C GLU A 82 -1.22 1.28 -27.31
N PRO A 83 -1.92 1.95 -28.27
CA PRO A 83 -1.59 3.32 -28.65
C PRO A 83 -1.73 4.32 -27.49
N GLU A 84 -2.78 4.20 -26.68
CA GLU A 84 -2.98 5.05 -25.50
C GLU A 84 -1.90 4.79 -24.44
N GLN A 85 -1.54 3.52 -24.21
CA GLN A 85 -0.45 3.18 -23.30
C GLN A 85 0.87 3.81 -23.75
N HIS A 86 1.18 3.73 -25.05
CA HIS A 86 2.36 4.35 -25.63
C HIS A 86 2.33 5.88 -25.46
N GLU A 87 1.18 6.52 -25.67
CA GLU A 87 1.04 7.96 -25.44
C GLU A 87 1.33 8.32 -23.97
N VAL A 88 0.72 7.62 -23.02
CA VAL A 88 0.92 7.85 -21.58
C VAL A 88 2.40 7.70 -21.19
N LEU A 89 3.09 6.70 -21.73
CA LEU A 89 4.47 6.38 -21.35
C LEU A 89 5.49 7.35 -21.98
N TYR A 90 5.24 7.86 -23.19
CA TYR A 90 6.28 8.54 -23.95
C TYR A 90 5.95 9.99 -24.35
N SER A 91 4.69 10.41 -24.32
CA SER A 91 4.32 11.79 -24.66
C SER A 91 4.81 12.79 -23.61
N PRO A 92 5.36 13.96 -24.00
CA PRO A 92 5.77 15.00 -23.07
C PRO A 92 4.59 15.66 -22.32
N ASP A 93 3.36 15.55 -22.83
CA ASP A 93 2.17 16.14 -22.19
C ASP A 93 1.77 15.42 -20.89
N TRP A 94 2.13 14.14 -20.80
CA TRP A 94 1.78 13.28 -19.68
C TRP A 94 2.77 13.44 -18.53
N LEU A 95 2.23 13.70 -17.34
CA LEU A 95 3.01 13.71 -16.11
C LEU A 95 3.07 12.27 -15.56
N ARG A 96 4.23 11.65 -15.62
CA ARG A 96 4.47 10.32 -15.02
C ARG A 96 5.02 10.52 -13.61
N VAL A 97 4.28 10.03 -12.62
CA VAL A 97 4.51 10.28 -11.20
C VAL A 97 4.72 8.96 -10.48
N ALA A 98 5.71 8.95 -9.59
CA ALA A 98 5.74 8.00 -8.48
C ALA A 98 5.97 8.77 -7.18
N SER A 99 5.77 8.08 -6.07
CA SER A 99 6.07 8.62 -4.74
C SER A 99 7.01 7.68 -4.03
N VAL A 100 7.96 8.26 -3.31
CA VAL A 100 8.94 7.50 -2.52
C VAL A 100 9.11 8.17 -1.16
N ARG A 101 9.57 7.39 -0.20
CA ARG A 101 9.76 7.82 1.19
C ARG A 101 11.06 7.27 1.74
N ASP A 102 11.68 8.00 2.66
CA ASP A 102 12.81 7.54 3.46
C ASP A 102 12.65 6.05 3.85
N PRO A 103 13.59 5.16 3.46
CA PRO A 103 13.40 3.71 3.59
C PRO A 103 13.14 3.26 5.03
N ILE A 104 13.80 3.87 6.03
CA ILE A 104 13.59 3.53 7.44
C ILE A 104 12.18 3.92 7.89
N SER A 105 11.75 5.16 7.58
CA SER A 105 10.41 5.64 7.92
C SER A 105 9.30 4.83 7.23
N ARG A 106 9.56 4.39 5.98
CA ARG A 106 8.65 3.51 5.23
C ARG A 106 8.57 2.13 5.87
N ALA A 107 9.70 1.52 6.20
CA ALA A 107 9.77 0.22 6.87
C ALA A 107 9.07 0.23 8.23
N TYR A 108 9.29 1.28 9.04
CA TYR A 108 8.57 1.49 10.30
C TYR A 108 7.06 1.54 10.08
N SER A 109 6.60 2.34 9.11
CA SER A 109 5.17 2.44 8.83
C SER A 109 4.56 1.13 8.31
N ALA A 110 5.32 0.35 7.54
CA ALA A 110 4.93 -0.98 7.09
C ALA A 110 4.83 -1.96 8.25
N TRP A 111 5.85 -2.03 9.11
CA TRP A 111 5.85 -2.85 10.33
C TRP A 111 4.68 -2.48 11.25
N GLU A 112 4.52 -1.20 11.57
CA GLU A 112 3.48 -0.72 12.47
C GLU A 112 2.10 -1.15 11.97
N ASN A 113 1.82 -0.96 10.68
CA ASN A 113 0.52 -1.30 10.12
C ASN A 113 0.31 -2.82 9.95
N ARG A 114 1.27 -3.51 9.34
CA ARG A 114 1.11 -4.90 8.89
C ARG A 114 1.33 -5.88 10.04
N ILE A 115 2.39 -5.69 10.81
CA ILE A 115 2.86 -6.63 11.82
C ILE A 115 2.30 -6.22 13.19
N PHE A 116 2.64 -5.02 13.64
CA PHE A 116 2.27 -4.56 14.98
C PHE A 116 0.74 -4.42 15.12
N LEU A 117 0.08 -3.65 14.27
CA LEU A 117 -1.37 -3.46 14.35
C LEU A 117 -2.18 -4.61 13.75
N ARG A 118 -1.54 -5.54 13.04
CA ARG A 118 -2.18 -6.69 12.37
C ARG A 118 -3.28 -6.26 11.39
N ALA A 119 -3.09 -5.14 10.69
CA ALA A 119 -4.10 -4.52 9.83
C ALA A 119 -4.33 -5.26 8.49
N HIS A 120 -4.04 -6.55 8.39
CA HIS A 120 -4.25 -7.33 7.18
C HIS A 120 -4.39 -8.84 7.41
N ARG A 121 -5.11 -9.53 6.52
CA ARG A 121 -5.43 -10.97 6.61
C ARG A 121 -4.22 -11.91 6.61
N ARG A 122 -3.12 -11.49 5.98
CA ARG A 122 -1.96 -12.34 5.70
C ARG A 122 -0.78 -12.10 6.64
N THR A 123 -0.95 -11.33 7.72
CA THR A 123 0.18 -10.90 8.55
C THR A 123 0.41 -11.75 9.80
N THR A 124 -0.41 -12.77 10.08
CA THR A 124 -0.26 -13.63 11.26
C THR A 124 1.12 -14.30 11.32
N LYS A 125 1.57 -14.91 10.21
CA LYS A 125 2.89 -15.56 10.16
C LYS A 125 4.04 -14.56 10.36
N LEU A 126 3.94 -13.38 9.75
CA LEU A 126 4.95 -12.32 9.91
C LEU A 126 4.97 -11.78 11.35
N ALA A 127 3.82 -11.70 12.01
CA ALA A 127 3.70 -11.29 13.40
C ALA A 127 4.17 -12.36 14.40
N GLU A 128 4.17 -13.64 14.02
CA GLU A 128 4.81 -14.70 14.81
C GLU A 128 6.33 -14.65 14.66
N LEU A 129 6.81 -14.45 13.43
CA LEU A 129 8.23 -14.35 13.11
C LEU A 129 8.87 -13.10 13.77
N ALA A 130 8.26 -11.93 13.58
CA ALA A 130 8.64 -10.65 14.19
C ALA A 130 7.66 -10.29 15.31
N HIS A 131 7.65 -11.09 16.38
CA HIS A 131 6.76 -10.92 17.52
C HIS A 131 7.07 -9.68 18.36
N ASP A 132 6.04 -9.22 19.09
CA ASP A 132 6.17 -8.14 20.06
C ASP A 132 7.11 -8.57 21.20
N VAL A 133 8.02 -7.69 21.59
CA VAL A 133 8.90 -7.88 22.74
C VAL A 133 8.24 -7.25 23.97
N LEU A 134 8.32 -7.96 25.11
CA LEU A 134 7.81 -7.50 26.39
C LEU A 134 8.96 -7.12 27.33
N THR A 135 8.86 -5.95 27.94
CA THR A 135 9.75 -5.47 29.00
C THR A 135 8.88 -5.15 30.21
N ASP A 136 9.17 -5.77 31.36
CA ASP A 136 8.37 -5.66 32.59
C ASP A 136 6.86 -5.93 32.39
N GLY A 137 6.55 -6.92 31.55
CA GLY A 137 5.18 -7.32 31.22
C GLY A 137 4.41 -6.35 30.31
N LYS A 138 5.06 -5.28 29.83
CA LYS A 138 4.48 -4.31 28.88
C LYS A 138 5.11 -4.48 27.51
N VAL A 139 4.33 -4.17 26.46
CA VAL A 139 4.85 -4.14 25.09
C VAL A 139 5.88 -3.03 24.97
N ASP A 140 7.09 -3.40 24.58
CA ASP A 140 8.19 -2.49 24.30
C ASP A 140 8.25 -2.25 22.79
N LEU A 141 7.78 -1.08 22.35
CA LEU A 141 7.69 -0.73 20.94
C LEU A 141 9.09 -0.60 20.31
N THR A 142 10.07 -0.11 21.09
CA THR A 142 11.47 0.00 20.66
C THR A 142 12.05 -1.38 20.41
N ALA A 143 11.98 -2.29 21.38
CA ALA A 143 12.51 -3.63 21.24
C ALA A 143 11.76 -4.47 20.19
N SER A 144 10.44 -4.26 20.05
CA SER A 144 9.63 -4.93 19.02
C SER A 144 10.02 -4.50 17.60
N PHE A 145 10.29 -3.21 17.39
CA PHE A 145 10.75 -2.71 16.09
C PHE A 145 12.17 -3.18 15.77
N ALA A 146 13.06 -3.19 16.77
CA ALA A 146 14.41 -3.75 16.63
C ALA A 146 14.37 -5.25 16.29
N ASN A 147 13.49 -6.02 16.92
CA ASN A 147 13.28 -7.44 16.60
C ASN A 147 12.82 -7.62 15.14
N PHE A 148 11.86 -6.82 14.68
CA PHE A 148 11.45 -6.82 13.27
C PHE A 148 12.61 -6.53 12.32
N ALA A 149 13.39 -5.46 12.57
CA ALA A 149 14.52 -5.09 11.71
C ALA A 149 15.60 -6.19 11.68
N LYS A 150 15.85 -6.84 12.82
CA LYS A 150 16.75 -7.99 12.90
C LYS A 150 16.24 -9.13 12.03
N VAL A 151 15.01 -9.59 12.26
CA VAL A 151 14.42 -10.72 11.55
C VAL A 151 14.34 -10.46 10.04
N LEU A 152 13.93 -9.26 9.63
CA LEU A 152 13.89 -8.85 8.23
C LEU A 152 15.29 -8.86 7.59
N GLY A 153 16.31 -8.40 8.32
CA GLY A 153 17.68 -8.39 7.84
C GLY A 153 18.33 -9.78 7.79
N ASP A 154 17.92 -10.68 8.69
CA ASP A 154 18.43 -12.06 8.75
C ASP A 154 17.76 -12.95 7.69
N ASP A 155 16.45 -12.76 7.42
CA ASP A 155 15.69 -13.46 6.37
C ASP A 155 14.59 -12.55 5.78
N ALA A 156 14.86 -12.01 4.60
CA ALA A 156 13.95 -11.09 3.92
C ALA A 156 12.80 -11.79 3.18
N ASP A 157 12.97 -13.04 2.74
CA ASP A 157 12.07 -13.72 1.80
C ASP A 157 10.61 -13.79 2.29
N PRO A 158 10.33 -14.12 3.57
CA PRO A 158 8.97 -14.13 4.10
C PRO A 158 8.27 -12.77 3.97
N PHE A 159 9.02 -11.67 4.10
CA PHE A 159 8.50 -10.31 4.04
C PHE A 159 8.33 -9.82 2.60
N MET A 160 9.25 -10.19 1.70
CA MET A 160 9.25 -9.71 0.31
C MET A 160 8.09 -10.23 -0.53
N ALA A 161 7.36 -11.25 -0.05
CA ALA A 161 6.07 -11.65 -0.63
C ALA A 161 4.97 -10.59 -0.47
N ASP A 162 5.14 -9.63 0.45
CA ASP A 162 4.25 -8.49 0.66
C ASP A 162 4.93 -7.20 0.15
N HIS A 163 4.32 -6.55 -0.85
CA HIS A 163 4.85 -5.32 -1.46
C HIS A 163 5.08 -4.16 -0.47
N HIS A 164 4.50 -4.24 0.74
CA HIS A 164 4.75 -3.25 1.79
C HIS A 164 6.20 -3.27 2.28
N PHE A 165 6.87 -4.43 2.16
CA PHE A 165 8.24 -4.62 2.58
C PHE A 165 9.24 -4.70 1.43
N GLN A 166 8.79 -4.81 0.18
CA GLN A 166 9.68 -4.77 -0.98
C GLN A 166 10.40 -3.41 -1.08
N PRO A 167 11.67 -3.37 -1.55
CA PRO A 167 12.33 -2.12 -1.94
C PRO A 167 11.46 -1.31 -2.90
N GLN A 168 11.41 0.00 -2.71
CA GLN A 168 10.66 0.91 -3.56
C GLN A 168 11.20 0.90 -4.99
N SER A 169 12.50 0.67 -5.19
CA SER A 169 13.13 0.57 -6.50
C SER A 169 12.56 -0.58 -7.34
N LEU A 170 12.22 -1.71 -6.71
CA LEU A 170 11.54 -2.84 -7.38
C LEU A 170 10.08 -2.57 -7.72
N LEU A 171 9.44 -1.65 -7.00
CA LEU A 171 8.04 -1.27 -7.22
C LEU A 171 7.90 -0.15 -8.25
N VAL A 172 8.72 0.89 -8.10
CA VAL A 172 8.69 2.11 -8.92
C VAL A 172 9.30 1.86 -10.30
N ARG A 173 10.30 0.98 -10.41
CA ARG A 173 10.93 0.61 -11.69
C ARG A 173 11.31 1.81 -12.56
N PRO A 174 12.18 2.72 -12.06
CA PRO A 174 12.65 3.86 -12.86
C PRO A 174 13.50 3.43 -14.07
N ASP A 175 13.93 2.18 -14.11
CA ASP A 175 14.54 1.54 -15.28
C ASP A 175 13.54 1.27 -16.42
N LEU A 176 12.23 1.19 -16.12
CA LEU A 176 11.17 0.96 -17.11
C LEU A 176 10.34 2.20 -17.43
N VAL A 177 10.22 3.14 -16.49
CA VAL A 177 9.35 4.31 -16.63
C VAL A 177 10.17 5.58 -16.45
N ASN A 178 10.13 6.45 -17.45
CA ASN A 178 10.72 7.78 -17.37
C ASN A 178 9.81 8.74 -16.59
N TYR A 179 10.01 8.80 -15.28
CA TYR A 179 9.23 9.66 -14.39
C TYR A 179 9.54 11.13 -14.59
N SER A 180 8.48 11.93 -14.79
CA SER A 180 8.57 13.39 -14.82
C SER A 180 8.62 13.99 -13.42
N LEU A 181 8.11 13.27 -12.42
CA LEU A 181 8.10 13.71 -11.03
C LEU A 181 8.20 12.52 -10.07
N LEU A 182 9.12 12.60 -9.12
CA LEU A 182 9.21 11.71 -7.97
C LEU A 182 8.87 12.50 -6.71
N VAL A 183 7.68 12.24 -6.14
CA VAL A 183 7.23 12.94 -4.94
C VAL A 183 7.95 12.37 -3.72
N ARG A 184 8.82 13.18 -3.09
CA ARG A 184 9.57 12.81 -1.88
C ARG A 184 8.76 13.08 -0.62
N VAL A 185 8.09 12.05 -0.10
CA VAL A 185 7.19 12.17 1.07
C VAL A 185 7.94 12.58 2.35
N ASP A 186 9.24 12.30 2.41
CA ASP A 186 10.14 12.70 3.49
C ASP A 186 10.54 14.18 3.46
N GLN A 187 10.30 14.89 2.35
CA GLN A 187 10.64 16.30 2.20
C GLN A 187 9.40 17.18 2.40
N ALA A 188 9.59 18.28 3.13
CA ALA A 188 8.51 19.19 3.46
C ALA A 188 7.98 19.88 2.19
N GLY A 189 6.65 19.89 2.02
CA GLY A 189 5.97 20.61 0.94
C GLY A 189 5.86 19.84 -0.38
N GLU A 190 6.53 18.70 -0.57
CA GLU A 190 6.47 17.93 -1.83
C GLU A 190 5.06 17.46 -2.20
N ILE A 191 4.29 16.98 -1.22
CA ILE A 191 2.89 16.59 -1.41
C ILE A 191 2.01 17.79 -1.76
N ASP A 192 2.28 18.95 -1.14
CA ASP A 192 1.53 20.18 -1.36
C ASP A 192 1.85 20.76 -2.75
N SER A 193 3.12 20.69 -3.17
CA SER A 193 3.58 21.01 -4.53
C SER A 193 2.94 20.11 -5.58
N PHE A 194 2.84 18.80 -5.32
CA PHE A 194 2.14 17.88 -6.21
C PHE A 194 0.65 18.23 -6.34
N ALA A 195 -0.03 18.53 -5.22
CA ALA A 195 -1.43 18.94 -5.25
C ALA A 195 -1.65 20.23 -6.05
N ARG A 196 -0.71 21.18 -6.00
CA ARG A 196 -0.74 22.38 -6.83
C ARG A 196 -0.62 22.07 -8.32
N ILE A 197 0.33 21.21 -8.72
CA ILE A 197 0.49 20.79 -10.13
C ILE A 197 -0.80 20.13 -10.64
N VAL A 198 -1.41 19.27 -9.83
CA VAL A 198 -2.67 18.60 -10.17
C VAL A 198 -3.84 19.59 -10.22
N SER A 199 -3.85 20.60 -9.34
CA SER A 199 -4.85 21.69 -9.37
C SER A 199 -4.78 22.48 -10.67
N GLU A 200 -3.57 22.87 -11.08
CA GLU A 200 -3.33 23.59 -12.34
C GLU A 200 -3.80 22.76 -13.56
N ARG A 201 -3.49 21.46 -13.59
CA ARG A 201 -3.91 20.56 -14.68
C ARG A 201 -5.41 20.30 -14.73
N SER A 202 -6.09 20.30 -13.59
CA SER A 202 -7.52 20.02 -13.49
C SER A 202 -8.41 21.25 -13.58
N GLY A 203 -7.84 22.45 -13.40
CA GLY A 203 -8.62 23.68 -13.19
C GLY A 203 -9.42 23.71 -11.88
N LYS A 204 -9.17 22.77 -10.96
CA LYS A 204 -9.86 22.66 -9.67
C LYS A 204 -8.90 22.98 -8.53
N GLN A 205 -9.42 23.53 -7.43
CA GLN A 205 -8.64 23.70 -6.21
C GLN A 205 -8.58 22.36 -5.47
N ILE A 206 -7.41 21.69 -5.50
CA ILE A 206 -7.18 20.40 -4.84
C ILE A 206 -6.24 20.61 -3.66
N VAL A 207 -6.68 20.19 -2.48
CA VAL A 207 -5.88 20.22 -1.25
C VAL A 207 -5.56 18.80 -0.82
N ALA A 208 -4.29 18.52 -0.54
CA ALA A 208 -3.86 17.22 -0.05
C ALA A 208 -4.18 17.07 1.45
N SER A 209 -5.08 16.13 1.77
CA SER A 209 -5.28 15.73 3.17
C SER A 209 -4.12 14.84 3.62
N ARG A 210 -3.42 15.25 4.69
CA ARG A 210 -2.40 14.42 5.34
C ARG A 210 -3.09 13.33 6.16
N LEU A 211 -3.04 12.10 5.66
CA LEU A 211 -3.65 10.93 6.29
C LEU A 211 -2.56 10.12 6.99
N ASN A 212 -2.28 10.45 8.24
CA ASN A 212 -1.34 9.71 9.08
C ASN A 212 -2.11 8.68 9.91
N GLU A 213 -2.13 7.44 9.44
CA GLU A 213 -2.72 6.31 10.17
C GLU A 213 -1.62 5.51 10.86
N GLY A 214 -1.68 5.45 12.19
CA GLY A 214 -0.70 4.79 13.05
C GLY A 214 -0.91 5.17 14.51
N LEU A 215 0.00 4.76 15.39
CA LEU A 215 -0.02 5.15 16.81
C LEU A 215 0.40 6.60 17.03
N GLY A 216 0.94 7.25 16.00
CA GLY A 216 1.51 8.60 16.11
C GLY A 216 2.92 8.62 16.71
N VAL A 217 3.49 7.45 17.02
CA VAL A 217 4.88 7.35 17.47
C VAL A 217 5.82 7.52 16.28
N LYS A 218 6.70 8.52 16.38
CA LYS A 218 7.71 8.79 15.35
C LYS A 218 8.82 7.75 15.40
N VAL A 219 9.36 7.37 14.23
CA VAL A 219 10.42 6.36 14.13
C VAL A 219 11.67 6.73 14.92
N GLU A 220 11.98 8.03 15.03
CA GLU A 220 13.10 8.56 15.81
C GLU A 220 12.99 8.26 17.32
N ARG A 221 11.78 7.94 17.82
CA ARG A 221 11.58 7.59 19.23
C ARG A 221 11.96 6.13 19.56
N VAL A 222 12.01 5.27 18.54
CA VAL A 222 12.07 3.81 18.68
C VAL A 222 13.17 3.14 17.85
N CYS A 223 13.91 3.92 17.04
CA CYS A 223 14.96 3.40 16.18
C CYS A 223 16.32 3.92 16.65
N ASP A 224 17.21 3.01 17.00
CA ASP A 224 18.61 3.28 17.29
C ASP A 224 19.49 3.04 16.05
N ALA A 225 20.79 3.35 16.18
CA ALA A 225 21.76 3.19 15.12
C ALA A 225 21.89 1.74 14.63
N HIS A 226 21.78 0.75 15.53
CA HIS A 226 21.88 -0.66 15.13
C HIS A 226 20.70 -1.08 14.25
N THR A 227 19.49 -0.74 14.68
CA THR A 227 18.23 -0.99 13.96
C THR A 227 18.23 -0.27 12.61
N ALA A 228 18.63 1.01 12.60
CA ALA A 228 18.74 1.80 11.38
C ALA A 228 19.73 1.19 10.39
N ASN A 229 20.91 0.78 10.85
CA ASN A 229 21.95 0.20 9.97
C ASN A 229 21.47 -1.09 9.30
N ARG A 230 20.73 -1.95 10.02
CA ARG A 230 20.14 -3.16 9.42
C ARG A 230 19.16 -2.80 8.32
N LEU A 231 18.23 -1.89 8.60
CA LEU A 231 17.23 -1.47 7.61
C LEU A 231 17.88 -0.75 6.41
N MET A 232 18.92 0.06 6.65
CA MET A 232 19.68 0.69 5.56
C MET A 232 20.33 -0.35 4.65
N ALA A 233 20.92 -1.41 5.22
CA ALA A 233 21.49 -2.50 4.44
C ALA A 233 20.42 -3.29 3.67
N THR A 234 19.29 -3.62 4.31
CA THR A 234 18.17 -4.30 3.64
C THR A 234 17.60 -3.50 2.46
N TYR A 235 17.56 -2.17 2.60
CA TYR A 235 16.97 -1.27 1.60
C TYR A 235 18.02 -0.45 0.84
N GLU A 236 19.26 -0.94 0.75
CA GLU A 236 20.39 -0.23 0.10
C GLU A 236 20.02 0.30 -1.28
N MET A 237 19.37 -0.53 -2.08
CA MET A 237 18.96 -0.19 -3.45
C MET A 237 18.01 1.01 -3.52
N ASP A 238 17.19 1.27 -2.50
CA ASP A 238 16.34 2.47 -2.47
C ASP A 238 17.20 3.74 -2.28
N TYR A 239 18.23 3.67 -1.43
CA TYR A 239 19.15 4.79 -1.22
C TYR A 239 19.91 5.13 -2.50
N GLU A 240 20.43 4.12 -3.19
CA GLU A 240 21.15 4.29 -4.45
C GLU A 240 20.24 4.81 -5.57
N THR A 241 19.06 4.20 -5.73
CA THR A 241 18.14 4.51 -6.84
C THR A 241 17.54 5.92 -6.73
N PHE A 242 17.19 6.36 -5.52
CA PHE A 242 16.46 7.62 -5.31
C PHE A 242 17.26 8.70 -4.59
N GLY A 243 18.55 8.47 -4.32
CA GLY A 243 19.43 9.42 -3.67
C GLY A 243 18.95 9.83 -2.28
N PHE A 244 18.50 8.88 -1.46
CA PHE A 244 18.14 9.19 -0.08
C PHE A 244 19.39 9.52 0.75
N THR A 245 19.31 10.55 1.59
CA THR A 245 20.37 10.86 2.54
C THR A 245 20.35 9.86 3.69
N ARG A 246 21.48 9.23 3.98
CA ARG A 246 21.65 8.42 5.19
C ARG A 246 21.73 9.34 6.39
N ARG A 247 20.69 9.30 7.24
CA ARG A 247 20.62 10.08 8.47
C ARG A 247 21.46 9.41 9.57
N SER A 248 22.04 10.21 10.45
CA SER A 248 22.64 9.70 11.69
C SER A 248 21.55 9.36 12.69
N TRP A 249 21.70 8.24 13.39
CA TRP A 249 20.76 7.77 14.41
C TRP A 249 21.47 7.71 15.78
N PRO A 250 20.74 7.92 16.88
CA PRO A 250 21.31 7.81 18.21
C PRO A 250 21.79 6.37 18.46
N ALA A 251 22.92 6.21 19.17
CA ALA A 251 23.48 4.90 19.46
C ALA A 251 22.51 3.99 20.23
N ILE A 252 21.73 4.59 21.14
CA ILE A 252 20.72 3.94 21.97
C ILE A 252 19.51 4.88 22.05
N VAL A 253 18.31 4.32 22.08
CA VAL A 253 17.08 5.04 22.43
C VAL A 253 16.44 4.40 23.65
N GLU A 254 15.81 5.22 24.50
CA GLU A 254 15.09 4.73 25.66
C GLU A 254 13.92 3.81 25.25
N PRO A 255 13.66 2.70 25.97
CA PRO A 255 12.49 1.85 25.72
C PRO A 255 11.19 2.66 25.65
N TYR A 256 10.37 2.40 24.63
CA TYR A 256 9.02 2.94 24.54
C TYR A 256 8.05 1.87 25.02
N LEU A 257 7.77 1.86 26.32
CA LEU A 257 6.81 0.93 26.92
C LEU A 257 5.39 1.47 26.74
N LEU A 258 4.51 0.67 26.13
CA LEU A 258 3.12 1.06 26.00
C LEU A 258 2.46 1.20 27.38
N GLY A 259 1.81 2.33 27.61
CA GLY A 259 0.95 2.52 28.77
C GLY A 259 -0.31 1.66 28.70
N ASP A 260 -1.08 1.62 29.78
CA ASP A 260 -2.29 0.78 29.88
C ASP A 260 -3.36 1.18 28.86
N MET A 261 -3.44 2.47 28.52
CA MET A 261 -4.40 3.00 27.56
C MET A 261 -4.00 2.61 26.13
N GLU A 262 -2.74 2.82 25.75
CA GLU A 262 -2.19 2.43 24.45
C GLU A 262 -2.28 0.90 24.25
N SER A 263 -1.92 0.12 25.27
CA SER A 263 -2.02 -1.33 25.26
C SER A 263 -3.46 -1.81 25.02
N ARG A 264 -4.43 -1.18 25.69
CA ARG A 264 -5.86 -1.47 25.48
C ARG A 264 -6.32 -1.09 24.07
N LEU A 265 -5.91 0.07 23.54
CA LEU A 265 -6.25 0.50 22.18
C LEU A 265 -5.68 -0.47 21.13
N VAL A 266 -4.41 -0.83 21.23
CA VAL A 266 -3.76 -1.80 20.33
C VAL A 266 -4.47 -3.14 20.39
N THR A 267 -4.77 -3.63 21.59
CA THR A 267 -5.49 -4.89 21.78
C THR A 267 -6.89 -4.83 21.17
N HIS A 268 -7.62 -3.75 21.40
CA HIS A 268 -8.95 -3.55 20.84
C HIS A 268 -8.91 -3.52 19.30
N TYR A 269 -7.98 -2.75 18.73
CA TYR A 269 -7.75 -2.67 17.29
C TYR A 269 -7.45 -4.03 16.69
N ARG A 270 -6.46 -4.77 17.24
CA ARG A 270 -6.11 -6.13 16.78
C ARG A 270 -7.32 -7.08 16.85
N SER A 271 -8.14 -6.96 17.90
CA SER A 271 -9.35 -7.77 18.07
C SER A 271 -10.42 -7.45 17.03
N LEU A 272 -10.62 -6.18 16.67
CA LEU A 272 -11.55 -5.76 15.61
C LEU A 272 -11.13 -6.37 14.27
N PHE A 273 -9.84 -6.31 13.94
CA PHE A 273 -9.31 -6.95 12.74
C PHE A 273 -9.55 -8.46 12.72
N ALA A 274 -9.20 -9.16 13.80
CA ALA A 274 -9.42 -10.59 13.91
C ALA A 274 -10.90 -10.98 13.74
N ARG A 275 -11.82 -10.21 14.35
CA ARG A 275 -13.27 -10.42 14.20
C ARG A 275 -13.73 -10.20 12.76
N SER A 276 -13.32 -9.10 12.12
CA SER A 276 -13.68 -8.81 10.73
C SER A 276 -13.18 -9.89 9.76
N ILE A 277 -11.97 -10.42 9.98
CA ILE A 277 -11.44 -11.55 9.20
C ILE A 277 -12.32 -12.79 9.38
N SER A 278 -12.69 -13.11 10.62
CA SER A 278 -13.55 -14.25 10.94
C SER A 278 -14.91 -14.14 10.25
N VAL A 279 -15.57 -12.98 10.38
CA VAL A 279 -16.86 -12.71 9.74
C VAL A 279 -16.77 -12.83 8.22
N SER A 280 -15.72 -12.28 7.60
CA SER A 280 -15.57 -12.38 6.16
C SER A 280 -15.30 -13.81 5.69
N ARG A 281 -14.50 -14.60 6.41
CA ARG A 281 -14.29 -16.02 6.09
C ARG A 281 -15.60 -16.80 6.18
N GLU A 282 -16.39 -16.54 7.21
CA GLU A 282 -17.69 -17.19 7.40
C GLU A 282 -18.71 -16.77 6.33
N SER A 283 -18.73 -15.48 5.97
CA SER A 283 -19.53 -14.98 4.85
C SER A 283 -19.12 -15.62 3.53
N GLN A 284 -17.82 -15.72 3.25
CA GLN A 284 -17.31 -16.41 2.04
C GLN A 284 -17.68 -17.90 2.03
N ARG A 285 -17.65 -18.59 3.18
CA ARG A 285 -18.10 -19.98 3.29
C ARG A 285 -19.59 -20.13 2.97
N ARG A 286 -20.44 -19.28 3.55
CA ARG A 286 -21.90 -19.31 3.34
C ARG A 286 -22.30 -18.89 1.93
N VAL A 287 -21.68 -17.85 1.40
CA VAL A 287 -21.93 -17.34 0.04
C VAL A 287 -21.35 -18.30 -1.00
N GLY A 288 -20.15 -18.85 -0.78
CA GLY A 288 -19.54 -19.86 -1.65
C GLY A 288 -20.37 -21.14 -1.74
N ALA A 289 -20.96 -21.61 -0.63
CA ALA A 289 -21.90 -22.73 -0.63
C ALA A 289 -23.18 -22.43 -1.44
N ARG A 290 -23.73 -21.21 -1.32
CA ARG A 290 -24.92 -20.78 -2.09
C ARG A 290 -24.63 -20.54 -3.58
N TYR A 291 -23.47 -19.94 -3.90
CA TYR A 291 -23.03 -19.68 -5.27
C TYR A 291 -22.59 -20.96 -5.99
N GLY A 292 -21.99 -21.94 -5.31
CA GLY A 292 -21.67 -23.25 -5.90
C GLY A 292 -22.90 -23.98 -6.42
N PHE A 293 -24.00 -23.96 -5.66
CA PHE A 293 -25.30 -24.49 -6.10
C PHE A 293 -25.92 -23.69 -7.25
N GLY A 294 -25.80 -22.35 -7.21
CA GLY A 294 -26.28 -21.46 -8.27
C GLY A 294 -25.49 -21.57 -9.58
N GLN A 295 -24.16 -21.74 -9.50
CA GLN A 295 -23.26 -21.92 -10.64
C GLN A 295 -23.40 -23.32 -11.26
N MET A 296 -23.64 -24.38 -10.48
CA MET A 296 -23.96 -25.69 -11.06
C MET A 296 -25.27 -25.64 -11.86
N ARG A 297 -26.32 -24.98 -11.33
CA ARG A 297 -27.56 -24.74 -12.08
C ARG A 297 -27.34 -23.88 -13.32
N ARG A 298 -26.64 -22.74 -13.21
CA ARG A 298 -26.38 -21.85 -14.36
C ARG A 298 -25.43 -22.46 -15.38
N GLY A 299 -24.44 -23.23 -14.96
CA GLY A 299 -23.50 -23.95 -15.82
C GLY A 299 -24.20 -25.04 -16.64
N PHE A 300 -25.12 -25.79 -16.01
CA PHE A 300 -26.00 -26.74 -16.70
C PHE A 300 -26.87 -26.05 -17.76
N TRP A 301 -27.45 -24.88 -17.45
CA TRP A 301 -28.25 -24.10 -18.41
C TRP A 301 -27.42 -23.40 -19.50
N ARG A 302 -26.17 -23.02 -19.24
CA ARG A 302 -25.24 -22.43 -20.22
C ARG A 302 -24.68 -23.47 -21.19
N LEU A 303 -24.42 -24.69 -20.73
CA LEU A 303 -24.01 -25.81 -21.59
C LEU A 303 -25.08 -26.13 -22.65
N LEU A 304 -26.35 -25.96 -22.28
CA LEU A 304 -27.49 -26.08 -23.18
C LEU A 304 -27.66 -24.89 -24.14
N ARG A 305 -27.02 -23.73 -23.88
CA ARG A 305 -27.23 -22.47 -24.64
C ARG A 305 -26.00 -21.92 -25.38
N ARG A 306 -24.80 -22.49 -25.21
CA ARG A 306 -23.54 -22.06 -25.89
C ARG A 306 -23.28 -20.54 -25.84
N GLU A 307 -23.30 -19.94 -24.65
CA GLU A 307 -22.92 -18.53 -24.45
C GLU A 307 -21.63 -18.41 -23.62
N HIS A 308 -20.72 -17.53 -24.05
CA HIS A 308 -19.46 -17.20 -23.39
C HIS A 308 -19.54 -15.80 -22.75
N ASP A 309 -19.20 -15.67 -21.47
CA ASP A 309 -19.18 -14.40 -20.71
C ASP A 309 -17.83 -14.24 -19.99
N PRO A 310 -17.09 -13.13 -20.14
CA PRO A 310 -15.68 -13.00 -19.74
C PRO A 310 -15.42 -12.39 -18.34
N TYR A 311 -16.35 -12.43 -17.38
CA TYR A 311 -16.14 -11.88 -16.03
C TYR A 311 -16.23 -12.92 -14.91
N ASP A 312 -15.09 -13.28 -14.28
CA ASP A 312 -15.05 -13.98 -12.97
C ASP A 312 -14.80 -12.96 -11.83
N PRO A 313 -15.79 -12.69 -10.98
CA PRO A 313 -15.64 -11.77 -9.83
C PRO A 313 -14.70 -12.28 -8.73
N ARG A 314 -14.10 -13.47 -8.85
CA ARG A 314 -13.09 -13.99 -7.91
C ARG A 314 -11.68 -13.47 -8.15
N GLU A 315 -11.40 -12.89 -9.31
CA GLU A 315 -10.04 -12.45 -9.67
C GLU A 315 -9.75 -10.97 -9.37
N VAL A 316 -10.75 -10.22 -8.89
CA VAL A 316 -10.59 -8.78 -8.59
C VAL A 316 -10.71 -8.54 -7.08
N GLN A 317 -9.75 -9.01 -6.29
CA GLN A 317 -9.43 -8.40 -4.99
C GLN A 317 -7.91 -8.48 -4.73
N PRO A 318 -7.23 -7.36 -4.44
CA PRO A 318 -5.81 -7.34 -4.07
C PRO A 318 -5.50 -8.07 -2.75
#